data_AF-A0AAN7YFR8-F1
#
_entry.id   AF-A0AAN7YFR8-F1
#
_cell.length_a   1.000
_cell.length_b   1.000
_cell.length_c   1.000
_cell.angle_alpha   90.00
_cell.angle_beta   90.00
_cell.angle_gamma   90.00
#
_symmetry.space_group_name_H-M   'P 1'
#
loop_
_entity.id
_entity.type
_entity.pdbx_description
1 polymer ?
#
loop_
_entity_poly.entity_id
_entity_poly.type
_entity_poly.pdbx_seq_one_letter_code
_entity_poly.pdbx_strand_id
1 'polypeptide(L)'
;MKDTDNEVTAPDIGLHGQKAALQVICLGHSGGPCEENVTGFLVRSVGCGWMRGATLAVDAGSHLAPICRILERDFPSVSKTPARMGSNGSLASHASSNGRRRASRLSLSPSPNSEDEDDLPPRPEPTVLKTGPFAGLKLPNASARANALYILRSYISTYLITHPHLDHIAGFVMNTAAFHATSKPKTLAALPSTVDAIKQHIFNDIIWPNLTDEDGGVGFVTFQRLKEGGDVMVGEGEGRGYIDVVEGLGVRALKVSHGHCTKGPPAHHHRGSLHDIQDVHPFANNESSQPLVRTLSASYHAQFSAPGTPGPTPRQSMYTSNQPSPRLHPVDTSCVVDSTAFFIRDDEMSREVLIFGDVEPDSISLSPRNHLVWQEAARKIAHSVLGGIFIECSYDDSQADAVLFGHLCPRHLIAELQTLAKLVIEARSARSRERSLRKRKRSAQNGIETPARYAISDTDSKRTRSTGARRPPADIRRGSLPDNSLWTNNGSHPHDSADASLPHQAVSHAYAVGGDPTSPRSGGAPPIHHQPRLSFPDDSAAFLPLEGIKVIIIHIKDTMKDGPHVSEGILAQLGDHEGRLRREGQGLGCEFLVAGSGGSYWF
;
A
#
# COMPACT_ATOMS: atom_id res chain seq x y z
N MET A 1 25.69 1.90 50.40
CA MET A 1 25.32 0.63 49.75
C MET A 1 25.17 0.89 48.27
N LYS A 2 25.76 0.04 47.42
CA LYS A 2 25.56 0.04 45.98
C LYS A 2 24.26 -0.72 45.71
N ASP A 3 23.22 -0.04 45.27
CA ASP A 3 22.05 -0.71 44.72
C ASP A 3 22.30 -0.95 43.23
N THR A 4 22.37 -2.24 42.93
CA THR A 4 22.41 -2.81 41.58
C THR A 4 21.03 -2.70 40.98
N ASP A 5 20.83 -1.71 40.12
CA ASP A 5 19.65 -1.66 39.25
C ASP A 5 19.72 -2.82 38.26
N ASN A 6 18.74 -3.70 38.42
CA ASN A 6 18.47 -4.85 37.58
C ASN A 6 18.22 -4.39 36.14
N GLU A 7 19.05 -4.86 35.21
CA GLU A 7 18.82 -4.81 33.77
C GLU A 7 17.42 -5.31 33.44
N VAL A 8 16.55 -4.39 33.00
CA VAL A 8 15.33 -4.73 32.29
C VAL A 8 15.76 -5.17 30.89
N THR A 9 15.65 -6.46 30.62
CA THR A 9 15.88 -7.10 29.33
C THR A 9 15.15 -6.36 28.19
N ALA A 10 15.92 -5.84 27.25
CA ALA A 10 15.46 -5.08 26.09
C ALA A 10 14.89 -5.96 24.96
N PRO A 11 14.03 -5.39 24.09
CA PRO A 11 14.03 -5.70 22.66
C PRO A 11 14.35 -4.44 21.82
N ASP A 12 15.11 -3.48 22.36
CA ASP A 12 15.47 -2.19 21.73
C ASP A 12 16.42 -2.30 20.51
N ILE A 13 16.61 -3.51 19.97
CA ILE A 13 17.53 -3.78 18.88
C ILE A 13 16.77 -3.77 17.55
N GLY A 14 16.78 -2.63 16.88
CA GLY A 14 16.43 -2.45 15.46
C GLY A 14 17.48 -3.05 14.52
N LEU A 15 17.42 -2.69 13.22
CA LEU A 15 18.31 -3.28 12.20
C LEU A 15 19.79 -3.20 12.61
N HIS A 16 20.50 -4.34 12.54
CA HIS A 16 21.95 -4.42 12.78
C HIS A 16 22.43 -3.96 14.17
N GLY A 17 21.65 -4.17 15.25
CA GLY A 17 22.11 -3.79 16.60
C GLY A 17 21.80 -2.35 16.99
N GLN A 18 21.13 -1.58 16.12
CA GLN A 18 20.87 -0.16 16.33
C GLN A 18 19.56 0.10 17.06
N LYS A 19 19.39 1.28 17.66
CA LYS A 19 18.12 1.66 18.29
C LYS A 19 17.01 1.73 17.25
N ALA A 20 15.84 1.16 17.59
CA ALA A 20 14.66 1.26 16.72
C ALA A 20 14.16 2.71 16.62
N ALA A 21 13.79 3.10 15.40
CA ALA A 21 13.24 4.41 15.06
C ALA A 21 11.74 4.34 14.72
N LEU A 22 11.25 3.19 14.26
CA LEU A 22 9.85 2.99 13.93
C LEU A 22 9.25 1.85 14.76
N GLN A 23 8.02 2.04 15.23
CA GLN A 23 7.18 0.99 15.77
C GLN A 23 5.95 0.80 14.89
N VAL A 24 5.69 -0.44 14.46
CA VAL A 24 4.46 -0.86 13.77
C VAL A 24 3.68 -1.80 14.69
N ILE A 25 2.45 -1.43 15.04
CA ILE A 25 1.53 -2.22 15.86
C ILE A 25 0.49 -2.84 14.92
N CYS A 26 0.40 -4.16 14.92
CA CYS A 26 -0.57 -4.87 14.10
C CYS A 26 -1.93 -4.92 14.81
N LEU A 27 -2.93 -4.28 14.22
CA LEU A 27 -4.33 -4.36 14.68
C LEU A 27 -5.06 -5.51 14.02
N GLY A 28 -4.78 -5.77 12.75
CA GLY A 28 -5.26 -6.91 11.99
C GLY A 28 -4.39 -7.21 10.78
N HIS A 29 -4.36 -8.48 10.38
CA HIS A 29 -3.50 -8.99 9.32
C HIS A 29 -4.18 -10.04 8.43
N SER A 30 -5.48 -10.29 8.62
CA SER A 30 -6.23 -11.21 7.78
C SER A 30 -6.71 -10.51 6.50
N GLY A 31 -6.79 -11.26 5.41
CA GLY A 31 -7.44 -10.86 4.17
C GLY A 31 -8.90 -11.34 4.07
N GLY A 32 -9.48 -11.80 5.18
CA GLY A 32 -10.80 -12.43 5.23
C GLY A 32 -10.77 -13.96 5.07
N PRO A 33 -11.93 -14.63 4.96
CA PRO A 33 -13.26 -14.03 4.89
C PRO A 33 -13.79 -13.52 6.25
N CYS A 34 -13.14 -13.87 7.36
CA CYS A 34 -13.51 -13.37 8.69
C CYS A 34 -13.17 -11.88 8.84
N GLU A 35 -14.17 -11.07 9.21
CA GLU A 35 -14.07 -9.62 9.35
C GLU A 35 -13.44 -9.15 10.68
N GLU A 36 -13.24 -10.05 11.65
CA GLU A 36 -12.85 -9.66 13.02
C GLU A 36 -11.42 -9.11 13.14
N ASN A 37 -10.55 -9.46 12.18
CA ASN A 37 -9.11 -9.20 12.23
C ASN A 37 -8.51 -8.85 10.86
N VAL A 38 -9.31 -8.23 9.98
CA VAL A 38 -8.86 -7.75 8.68
C VAL A 38 -7.82 -6.63 8.78
N THR A 39 -7.03 -6.47 7.72
CA THR A 39 -5.84 -5.61 7.64
C THR A 39 -5.97 -4.23 8.29
N GLY A 40 -5.01 -3.90 9.15
CA GLY A 40 -4.89 -2.58 9.77
C GLY A 40 -3.70 -2.49 10.72
N PHE A 41 -2.97 -1.37 10.66
CA PHE A 41 -1.76 -1.13 11.46
C PHE A 41 -1.77 0.26 12.08
N LEU A 42 -1.06 0.42 13.19
CA LEU A 42 -0.62 1.72 13.70
C LEU A 42 0.89 1.86 13.55
N VAL A 43 1.34 3.03 13.10
CA VAL A 43 2.76 3.34 12.93
C VAL A 43 3.08 4.62 13.69
N ARG A 44 4.21 4.64 14.39
CA ARG A 44 4.73 5.86 15.03
C ARG A 44 6.25 5.93 14.94
N SER A 45 6.77 7.16 14.96
CA SER A 45 8.17 7.42 15.27
C SER A 45 8.44 7.11 16.75
N VAL A 46 9.53 6.39 17.03
CA VAL A 46 9.98 6.09 18.39
C VAL A 46 10.58 7.32 19.05
N GLY A 47 11.29 8.14 18.28
CA GLY A 47 11.92 9.39 18.73
C GLY A 47 10.92 10.40 19.28
N CYS A 48 9.72 10.47 18.68
CA CYS A 48 8.65 11.38 19.11
C CYS A 48 7.92 10.95 20.40
N GLY A 49 8.15 9.72 20.88
CA GLY A 49 7.41 9.14 22.01
C GLY A 49 5.90 9.09 21.75
N TRP A 50 5.10 9.09 22.83
CA TRP A 50 3.64 9.15 22.75
C TRP A 50 3.15 10.60 22.74
N MET A 51 3.13 11.22 21.56
CA MET A 51 2.56 12.55 21.35
C MET A 51 1.15 12.49 20.77
N ARG A 52 0.28 13.43 21.16
CA ARG A 52 -1.07 13.56 20.58
C ARG A 52 -0.97 13.82 19.07
N GLY A 53 -1.73 13.07 18.29
CA GLY A 53 -1.73 13.17 16.82
C GLY A 53 -0.44 12.70 16.13
N ALA A 54 0.44 11.98 16.82
CA ALA A 54 1.69 11.46 16.24
C ALA A 54 1.62 9.99 15.82
N THR A 55 0.43 9.39 15.82
CA THR A 55 0.22 8.01 15.36
C THR A 55 -0.52 8.00 14.03
N LEU A 56 0.08 7.30 13.07
CA LEU A 56 -0.46 7.03 11.75
C LEU A 56 -1.20 5.69 11.76
N ALA A 57 -2.36 5.60 11.12
CA ALA A 57 -2.98 4.31 10.79
C ALA A 57 -2.66 3.97 9.33
N VAL A 58 -2.32 2.70 9.04
CA VAL A 58 -2.12 2.19 7.68
C VAL A 58 -3.14 1.10 7.44
N ASP A 59 -4.05 1.38 6.52
CA ASP A 59 -5.36 0.78 6.44
C ASP A 59 -6.09 0.73 7.79
N ALA A 60 -7.36 0.40 7.74
CA ALA A 60 -8.22 0.41 8.92
C ALA A 60 -9.43 -0.49 8.70
N GLY A 61 -9.20 -1.70 8.20
CA GLY A 61 -10.21 -2.76 8.21
C GLY A 61 -10.64 -3.07 9.63
N SER A 62 -9.68 -3.53 10.45
CA SER A 62 -9.86 -3.66 11.90
C SER A 62 -9.18 -2.49 12.60
N HIS A 63 -9.93 -1.76 13.44
CA HIS A 63 -9.39 -0.55 14.06
C HIS A 63 -9.68 -0.41 15.56
N LEU A 64 -10.88 0.02 15.98
CA LEU A 64 -11.12 0.28 17.42
C LEU A 64 -11.27 -1.00 18.23
N ALA A 65 -11.88 -2.05 17.65
CA ALA A 65 -12.05 -3.34 18.30
C ALA A 65 -10.72 -3.99 18.73
N PRO A 66 -9.69 -4.15 17.86
CA PRO A 66 -8.40 -4.69 18.29
C PRO A 66 -7.67 -3.79 19.29
N ILE A 67 -7.77 -2.46 19.19
CA ILE A 67 -7.20 -1.57 20.22
C ILE A 67 -7.83 -1.86 21.59
N CYS A 68 -9.16 -2.07 21.65
CA CYS A 68 -9.85 -2.47 22.87
C CYS A 68 -9.34 -3.82 23.39
N ARG A 69 -9.27 -4.85 22.54
CA ARG A 69 -8.79 -6.19 22.91
C ARG A 69 -7.36 -6.17 23.45
N ILE A 70 -6.46 -5.39 22.85
CA ILE A 70 -5.07 -5.24 23.34
C ILE A 70 -5.07 -4.66 24.77
N LEU A 71 -5.95 -3.68 25.04
CA LEU A 71 -6.04 -3.03 26.35
C LEU A 71 -6.76 -3.87 27.41
N GLU A 72 -7.56 -4.87 27.03
CA GLU A 72 -8.25 -5.76 27.98
C GLU A 72 -7.29 -6.62 28.82
N ARG A 73 -6.03 -6.74 28.40
CA ARG A 73 -4.98 -7.37 29.20
C ARG A 73 -4.63 -6.56 30.46
N ASP A 74 -4.75 -5.24 30.39
CA ASP A 74 -4.28 -4.30 31.41
C ASP A 74 -5.43 -3.56 32.11
N PHE A 75 -6.63 -3.56 31.52
CA PHE A 75 -7.85 -2.91 32.05
C PHE A 75 -9.08 -3.81 31.93
N PRO A 76 -10.06 -3.69 32.83
CA PRO A 76 -11.36 -4.34 32.61
C PRO A 76 -12.04 -3.77 31.36
N SER A 77 -12.80 -4.61 30.63
CA SER A 77 -13.50 -4.19 29.40
C SER A 77 -14.43 -2.99 29.64
N VAL A 78 -15.17 -3.02 30.76
CA VAL A 78 -16.00 -1.92 31.27
C VAL A 78 -15.66 -1.62 32.72
N SER A 79 -15.69 -0.35 33.12
CA SER A 79 -15.53 0.04 34.52
C SER A 79 -16.82 -0.24 35.28
N LYS A 80 -16.71 -0.56 36.58
CA LYS A 80 -17.89 -0.58 37.45
C LYS A 80 -18.52 0.81 37.47
N THR A 81 -19.85 0.88 37.38
CA THR A 81 -20.59 2.12 37.63
C THR A 81 -20.15 2.64 39.01
N PRO A 82 -19.88 3.95 39.20
CA PRO A 82 -19.75 4.48 40.54
C PRO A 82 -21.04 4.12 41.27
N ALA A 83 -20.93 3.24 42.27
CA ALA A 83 -22.07 2.94 43.13
C ALA A 83 -22.53 4.29 43.68
N ARG A 84 -23.78 4.68 43.40
CA ARG A 84 -24.42 5.76 44.16
C ARG A 84 -24.20 5.43 45.62
N MET A 85 -23.34 6.19 46.27
CA MET A 85 -23.04 6.04 47.68
C MET A 85 -24.40 6.07 48.40
N GLY A 86 -24.76 4.97 49.02
CA GLY A 86 -26.10 4.74 49.53
C GLY A 86 -26.50 5.89 50.45
N SER A 87 -27.50 6.66 50.04
CA SER A 87 -28.27 7.45 50.99
C SER A 87 -28.89 6.44 51.96
N ASN A 88 -28.35 6.42 53.18
CA ASN A 88 -29.00 5.81 54.33
C ASN A 88 -30.38 6.45 54.49
N GLY A 89 -31.39 5.80 53.94
CA GLY A 89 -32.80 6.14 54.08
C GLY A 89 -33.55 4.90 54.53
N SER A 90 -33.44 4.59 55.82
CA SER A 90 -34.41 3.74 56.50
C SER A 90 -35.80 4.30 56.24
N LEU A 91 -36.69 3.54 55.61
CA LEU A 91 -38.09 3.51 56.00
C LEU A 91 -38.83 2.30 55.42
N ALA A 92 -39.50 1.65 56.35
CA ALA A 92 -40.23 0.41 56.22
C ALA A 92 -41.46 0.53 55.33
N SER A 93 -41.85 -0.64 54.81
CA SER A 93 -43.20 -1.09 54.46
C SER A 93 -44.37 -0.13 54.71
N HIS A 94 -45.15 0.15 53.67
CA HIS A 94 -46.59 -0.11 53.70
C HIS A 94 -47.18 -0.14 52.28
N ALA A 95 -47.87 -1.26 51.99
CA ALA A 95 -48.79 -1.38 50.88
C ALA A 95 -50.15 -0.73 51.23
N SER A 96 -50.81 -0.07 50.28
CA SER A 96 -52.22 -0.31 49.91
C SER A 96 -52.76 0.71 48.87
N SER A 97 -53.26 0.13 47.77
CA SER A 97 -54.43 0.41 46.92
C SER A 97 -55.01 1.83 46.63
N ASN A 98 -55.30 1.98 45.32
CA ASN A 98 -56.47 2.59 44.64
C ASN A 98 -56.76 4.11 44.67
N GLY A 99 -56.90 4.70 43.47
CA GLY A 99 -57.74 5.91 43.29
C GLY A 99 -57.49 6.81 42.06
N ARG A 100 -58.10 6.46 40.92
CA ARG A 100 -58.56 7.28 39.77
C ARG A 100 -58.17 8.78 39.60
N ARG A 101 -57.79 9.08 38.33
CA ARG A 101 -58.08 10.26 37.47
C ARG A 101 -57.51 11.64 37.86
N ARG A 102 -56.62 12.19 37.00
CA ARG A 102 -56.95 13.20 35.96
C ARG A 102 -55.69 13.65 35.21
N ALA A 103 -55.81 13.80 33.89
CA ALA A 103 -54.84 14.48 33.06
C ALA A 103 -55.00 16.01 33.18
N SER A 104 -53.90 16.73 33.40
CA SER A 104 -53.77 18.15 33.01
C SER A 104 -52.31 18.60 33.01
N ARG A 105 -51.83 18.86 31.79
CA ARG A 105 -50.92 19.94 31.36
C ARG A 105 -49.59 20.09 32.09
N LEU A 106 -48.56 19.54 31.44
CA LEU A 106 -47.15 19.92 31.63
C LEU A 106 -46.94 21.37 31.18
N SER A 107 -46.51 22.21 32.11
CA SER A 107 -45.96 23.55 31.87
C SER A 107 -44.44 23.43 31.98
N LEU A 108 -43.76 23.62 30.85
CA LEU A 108 -42.31 23.67 30.73
C LEU A 108 -41.80 25.04 31.16
N SER A 109 -41.03 25.09 32.25
CA SER A 109 -40.08 26.18 32.52
C SER A 109 -38.97 25.64 33.43
N PRO A 110 -37.74 25.41 32.93
CA PRO A 110 -36.59 25.20 33.79
C PRO A 110 -35.95 26.56 34.09
N SER A 111 -36.08 27.01 35.34
CA SER A 111 -35.20 28.04 35.90
C SER A 111 -33.83 27.42 36.19
N PRO A 112 -32.71 28.16 36.02
CA PRO A 112 -31.37 27.61 36.20
C PRO A 112 -31.00 27.67 37.69
N ASN A 113 -31.07 26.55 38.39
CA ASN A 113 -30.40 26.40 39.68
C ASN A 113 -28.96 25.96 39.44
N SER A 114 -28.06 26.78 39.93
CA SER A 114 -26.59 26.68 39.86
C SER A 114 -26.03 25.93 41.07
N GLU A 115 -26.42 24.68 41.27
CA GLU A 115 -25.90 23.80 42.31
C GLU A 115 -25.94 22.37 41.75
N ASP A 116 -24.77 21.81 41.37
CA ASP A 116 -24.47 20.36 41.17
C ASP A 116 -23.19 20.12 40.31
N GLU A 117 -22.19 21.03 40.30
CA GLU A 117 -20.88 20.73 39.66
C GLU A 117 -19.86 20.04 40.59
N ASP A 118 -20.12 19.99 41.91
CA ASP A 118 -19.14 19.52 42.91
C ASP A 118 -19.22 18.02 43.27
N ASP A 119 -20.15 17.25 42.69
CA ASP A 119 -20.36 15.83 43.04
C ASP A 119 -19.94 14.86 41.91
N LEU A 120 -19.00 15.29 41.06
CA LEU A 120 -18.38 14.40 40.08
C LEU A 120 -17.38 13.48 40.80
N PRO A 121 -17.49 12.14 40.64
CA PRO A 121 -16.55 11.22 41.24
C PRO A 121 -15.12 11.56 40.78
N PRO A 122 -14.11 11.44 41.67
CA PRO A 122 -12.74 11.80 41.34
C PRO A 122 -12.29 11.03 40.10
N ARG A 123 -11.72 11.75 39.13
CA ARG A 123 -11.18 11.12 37.91
C ARG A 123 -10.14 10.09 38.32
N PRO A 124 -10.16 8.87 37.74
CA PRO A 124 -9.18 7.87 38.08
C PRO A 124 -7.77 8.37 37.78
N GLU A 125 -6.81 8.00 38.62
CA GLU A 125 -5.41 8.31 38.36
C GLU A 125 -5.00 7.65 37.03
N PRO A 126 -4.35 8.40 36.11
CA PRO A 126 -3.96 7.82 34.83
C PRO A 126 -2.93 6.71 34.99
N THR A 127 -3.17 5.58 34.33
CA THR A 127 -2.27 4.42 34.33
C THR A 127 -1.27 4.54 33.18
N VAL A 128 0.02 4.36 33.48
CA VAL A 128 1.07 4.20 32.45
C VAL A 128 1.28 2.72 32.19
N LEU A 129 1.09 2.30 30.93
CA LEU A 129 1.30 0.90 30.54
C LEU A 129 2.78 0.54 30.60
N LYS A 130 3.11 -0.60 31.22
CA LYS A 130 4.51 -1.06 31.38
C LYS A 130 4.97 -1.98 30.24
N THR A 131 4.05 -2.71 29.62
CA THR A 131 4.37 -3.74 28.62
C THR A 131 3.38 -3.71 27.45
N GLY A 132 3.68 -4.45 26.39
CA GLY A 132 2.83 -4.57 25.20
C GLY A 132 2.95 -3.41 24.22
N PRO A 133 2.12 -3.39 23.17
CA PRO A 133 2.26 -2.45 22.06
C PRO A 133 2.15 -0.97 22.46
N PHE A 134 1.36 -0.69 23.49
CA PHE A 134 1.14 0.66 24.01
C PHE A 134 1.99 0.98 25.25
N ALA A 135 3.08 0.25 25.49
CA ALA A 135 3.98 0.52 26.62
C ALA A 135 4.48 1.97 26.62
N GLY A 136 4.53 2.58 27.81
CA GLY A 136 4.87 4.00 28.02
C GLY A 136 3.70 4.98 27.81
N LEU A 137 2.55 4.52 27.29
CA LEU A 137 1.39 5.38 27.07
C LEU A 137 0.64 5.63 28.38
N LYS A 138 0.34 6.91 28.65
CA LYS A 138 -0.46 7.35 29.80
C LYS A 138 -1.95 7.37 29.44
N LEU A 139 -2.72 6.50 30.09
CA LEU A 139 -4.14 6.26 29.80
C LEU A 139 -5.02 6.73 30.97
N PRO A 140 -5.97 7.66 30.75
CA PRO A 140 -6.68 8.34 31.81
C PRO A 140 -7.95 7.64 32.29
N ASN A 141 -8.40 6.56 31.64
CA ASN A 141 -9.67 5.92 31.99
C ASN A 141 -9.45 4.57 32.68
N ALA A 142 -10.46 4.12 33.43
CA ALA A 142 -10.41 2.86 34.16
C ALA A 142 -10.74 1.62 33.31
N SER A 143 -11.24 1.77 32.08
CA SER A 143 -11.66 0.64 31.22
C SER A 143 -10.97 0.62 29.87
N ALA A 144 -10.81 -0.59 29.32
CA ALA A 144 -10.22 -0.82 28.01
C ALA A 144 -10.97 -0.07 26.90
N ARG A 145 -12.32 -0.12 26.91
CA ARG A 145 -13.16 0.57 25.92
C ARG A 145 -12.97 2.09 25.94
N ALA A 146 -12.95 2.69 27.12
CA ALA A 146 -12.78 4.14 27.25
C ALA A 146 -11.36 4.57 26.84
N ASN A 147 -10.34 3.78 27.18
CA ASN A 147 -8.96 4.04 26.77
C ASN A 147 -8.73 3.81 25.27
N ALA A 148 -9.36 2.82 24.66
CA ALA A 148 -9.30 2.60 23.22
C ALA A 148 -9.87 3.80 22.45
N LEU A 149 -11.02 4.32 22.90
CA LEU A 149 -11.61 5.54 22.35
C LEU A 149 -10.72 6.76 22.58
N TYR A 150 -10.05 6.85 23.73
CA TYR A 150 -9.09 7.91 24.01
C TYR A 150 -7.88 7.86 23.06
N ILE A 151 -7.35 6.67 22.77
CA ILE A 151 -6.27 6.46 21.78
C ILE A 151 -6.72 6.94 20.40
N LEU A 152 -7.86 6.43 19.94
CA LEU A 152 -8.46 6.80 18.65
C LEU A 152 -8.62 8.32 18.50
N ARG A 153 -9.14 8.98 19.53
CA ARG A 153 -9.41 10.42 19.47
C ARG A 153 -8.15 11.27 19.59
N SER A 154 -7.22 10.88 20.46
CA SER A 154 -6.11 11.75 20.88
C SER A 154 -4.80 11.51 20.16
N TYR A 155 -4.52 10.28 19.71
CA TYR A 155 -3.20 9.90 19.18
C TYR A 155 -3.22 9.60 17.69
N ILE A 156 -4.27 8.96 17.20
CA ILE A 156 -4.41 8.62 15.77
C ILE A 156 -4.98 9.82 15.04
N SER A 157 -4.23 10.47 14.15
CA SER A 157 -4.73 11.65 13.40
C SER A 157 -4.93 11.39 11.91
N THR A 158 -4.10 10.53 11.32
CA THR A 158 -4.03 10.32 9.88
C THR A 158 -4.17 8.84 9.54
N TYR A 159 -4.89 8.54 8.47
CA TYR A 159 -5.14 7.21 7.93
C TYR A 159 -4.56 7.15 6.51
N LEU A 160 -3.50 6.38 6.31
CA LEU A 160 -3.05 5.98 4.98
C LEU A 160 -3.91 4.83 4.49
N ILE A 161 -4.65 5.03 3.40
CA ILE A 161 -5.46 3.96 2.81
C ILE A 161 -4.83 3.51 1.50
N THR A 162 -4.54 2.21 1.40
CA THR A 162 -3.89 1.62 0.24
C THR A 162 -4.83 1.57 -0.95
N HIS A 163 -6.05 1.08 -0.73
CA HIS A 163 -7.12 0.95 -1.72
C HIS A 163 -8.49 0.84 -1.04
N PRO A 164 -9.61 1.03 -1.76
CA PRO A 164 -10.93 1.22 -1.14
C PRO A 164 -11.73 -0.08 -0.91
N HIS A 165 -11.09 -1.26 -0.92
CA HIS A 165 -11.79 -2.49 -0.56
C HIS A 165 -12.23 -2.46 0.90
N LEU A 166 -13.38 -3.08 1.19
CA LEU A 166 -14.07 -2.94 2.47
C LEU A 166 -13.23 -3.46 3.65
N ASP A 167 -12.53 -4.56 3.46
CA ASP A 167 -11.62 -5.15 4.44
C ASP A 167 -10.39 -4.28 4.75
N HIS A 168 -10.16 -3.19 4.00
CA HIS A 168 -9.14 -2.18 4.30
C HIS A 168 -9.70 -0.90 4.92
N ILE A 169 -11.02 -0.67 4.87
CA ILE A 169 -11.63 0.61 5.30
C ILE A 169 -12.78 0.49 6.31
N ALA A 170 -13.37 -0.70 6.50
CA ALA A 170 -14.60 -0.88 7.26
C ALA A 170 -14.52 -0.31 8.69
N GLY A 171 -13.44 -0.62 9.40
CA GLY A 171 -13.17 -0.11 10.74
C GLY A 171 -13.03 1.40 10.77
N PHE A 172 -12.34 2.01 9.80
CA PHE A 172 -12.29 3.48 9.69
C PHE A 172 -13.69 4.06 9.53
N VAL A 173 -14.47 3.56 8.57
CA VAL A 173 -15.82 4.04 8.25
C VAL A 173 -16.72 3.95 9.48
N MET A 174 -16.83 2.79 10.12
CA MET A 174 -17.65 2.62 11.33
C MET A 174 -17.21 3.52 12.47
N ASN A 175 -15.90 3.70 12.63
CA ASN A 175 -15.33 4.47 13.72
C ASN A 175 -15.48 5.98 13.56
N THR A 176 -15.81 6.49 12.37
CA THR A 176 -16.07 7.91 12.15
C THR A 176 -17.18 8.46 13.05
N ALA A 177 -18.12 7.62 13.51
CA ALA A 177 -19.12 7.98 14.51
C ALA A 177 -18.51 8.50 15.83
N ALA A 178 -17.27 8.10 16.14
CA ALA A 178 -16.53 8.55 17.31
C ALA A 178 -15.77 9.88 17.11
N PHE A 179 -15.76 10.47 15.90
CA PHE A 179 -14.92 11.63 15.58
C PHE A 179 -15.51 12.98 16.03
N HIS A 180 -16.80 13.06 16.36
CA HIS A 180 -17.46 14.30 16.82
C HIS A 180 -16.81 14.99 18.05
N ALA A 181 -15.95 14.29 18.78
CA ALA A 181 -15.25 14.79 19.97
C ALA A 181 -13.71 14.79 19.81
N THR A 182 -13.22 14.82 18.56
CA THR A 182 -11.80 15.03 18.28
C THR A 182 -11.52 16.53 18.19
N SER A 183 -10.33 16.96 18.60
CA SER A 183 -9.94 18.38 18.57
C SER A 183 -9.74 18.92 17.15
N LYS A 184 -9.53 18.02 16.18
CA LYS A 184 -9.35 18.31 14.76
C LYS A 184 -9.99 17.18 13.93
N PRO A 185 -10.40 17.46 12.68
CA PRO A 185 -10.77 16.42 11.72
C PRO A 185 -9.65 15.38 11.58
N LYS A 186 -10.02 14.13 11.29
CA LYS A 186 -9.06 13.08 10.93
C LYS A 186 -8.70 13.20 9.46
N THR A 187 -7.43 13.00 9.12
CA THR A 187 -6.98 13.05 7.73
C THR A 187 -7.04 11.65 7.12
N LEU A 188 -7.70 11.50 5.97
CA LEU A 188 -7.57 10.33 5.12
C LEU A 188 -6.62 10.69 3.97
N ALA A 189 -5.45 10.05 3.96
CA ALA A 189 -4.39 10.25 2.98
C ALA A 189 -4.27 9.03 2.06
N ALA A 190 -4.45 9.22 0.76
CA ALA A 190 -4.38 8.13 -0.22
C ALA A 190 -4.10 8.68 -1.62
N LEU A 191 -3.81 7.79 -2.58
CA LEU A 191 -3.78 8.18 -4.00
C LEU A 191 -5.18 8.66 -4.46
N PRO A 192 -5.27 9.54 -5.48
CA PRO A 192 -6.52 10.17 -5.87
C PRO A 192 -7.65 9.17 -6.19
N SER A 193 -7.35 8.07 -6.89
CA SER A 193 -8.34 7.04 -7.23
C SER A 193 -9.00 6.43 -5.99
N THR A 194 -8.24 6.19 -4.92
CA THR A 194 -8.75 5.68 -3.65
C THR A 194 -9.62 6.71 -2.94
N VAL A 195 -9.17 7.97 -2.90
CA VAL A 195 -9.95 9.07 -2.30
C VAL A 195 -11.28 9.24 -3.02
N ASP A 196 -11.25 9.30 -4.35
CA ASP A 196 -12.44 9.52 -5.17
C ASP A 196 -13.43 8.36 -5.04
N ALA A 197 -12.94 7.11 -4.98
CA ALA A 197 -13.80 5.94 -4.74
C ALA A 197 -14.47 5.99 -3.36
N ILE A 198 -13.74 6.33 -2.30
CA ILE A 198 -14.30 6.43 -0.93
C ILE A 198 -15.33 7.57 -0.87
N LYS A 199 -15.01 8.72 -1.46
CA LYS A 199 -15.91 9.87 -1.54
C LYS A 199 -17.21 9.51 -2.28
N GLN A 200 -17.11 8.88 -3.45
CA GLN A 200 -18.26 8.59 -4.31
C GLN A 200 -19.12 7.42 -3.79
N HIS A 201 -18.48 6.39 -3.23
CA HIS A 201 -19.15 5.11 -2.96
C HIS A 201 -19.37 4.80 -1.49
N ILE A 202 -18.70 5.51 -0.57
CA ILE A 202 -18.82 5.28 0.88
C ILE A 202 -19.47 6.49 1.56
N PHE A 203 -18.84 7.66 1.51
CA PHE A 203 -19.34 8.88 2.16
C PHE A 203 -20.35 9.64 1.28
N ASN A 204 -21.44 8.96 0.94
CA ASN A 204 -22.42 9.40 -0.07
C ASN A 204 -23.86 9.48 0.45
N ASP A 205 -24.05 9.48 1.76
CA ASP A 205 -25.36 9.51 2.44
C ASP A 205 -26.27 8.28 2.18
N ILE A 206 -25.75 7.27 1.49
CA ILE A 206 -26.44 6.00 1.23
C ILE A 206 -25.78 4.87 2.02
N ILE A 207 -24.48 4.65 1.77
CA ILE A 207 -23.70 3.61 2.47
C ILE A 207 -23.29 4.13 3.85
N TRP A 208 -22.77 5.36 3.89
CA TRP A 208 -22.42 6.04 5.13
C TRP A 208 -22.70 7.55 5.00
N PRO A 209 -23.08 8.24 6.08
CA PRO A 209 -23.25 9.71 6.05
C PRO A 209 -22.00 10.40 5.50
N ASN A 210 -22.16 11.48 4.75
CA ASN A 210 -21.03 12.27 4.28
C ASN A 210 -20.40 13.04 5.47
N LEU A 211 -19.43 12.39 6.11
CA LEU A 211 -18.68 12.95 7.24
C LEU A 211 -17.39 13.67 6.80
N THR A 212 -17.19 13.83 5.49
CA THR A 212 -16.02 14.50 4.91
C THR A 212 -16.20 16.03 4.94
N ASP A 213 -15.16 16.79 4.64
CA ASP A 213 -15.22 18.25 4.45
C ASP A 213 -15.51 18.65 2.98
N GLU A 214 -15.75 17.67 2.11
CA GLU A 214 -16.10 17.87 0.70
C GLU A 214 -17.59 17.61 0.46
N ASP A 215 -18.11 18.16 -0.65
CA ASP A 215 -19.49 17.96 -1.13
C ASP A 215 -20.58 18.19 -0.08
N GLY A 216 -20.36 19.17 0.81
CA GLY A 216 -21.33 19.54 1.86
C GLY A 216 -21.35 18.61 3.08
N GLY A 217 -20.30 17.80 3.28
CA GLY A 217 -20.21 16.91 4.43
C GLY A 217 -19.95 17.61 5.76
N VAL A 218 -20.02 16.83 6.84
CA VAL A 218 -19.94 17.32 8.24
C VAL A 218 -18.54 17.84 8.63
N GLY A 219 -17.48 17.43 7.93
CA GLY A 219 -16.11 17.88 8.17
C GLY A 219 -15.36 17.15 9.30
N PHE A 220 -15.75 15.92 9.64
CA PHE A 220 -14.98 15.08 10.57
C PHE A 220 -13.78 14.39 9.92
N VAL A 221 -13.82 14.22 8.59
CA VAL A 221 -12.74 13.67 7.77
C VAL A 221 -12.29 14.71 6.76
N THR A 222 -10.99 14.90 6.61
CA THR A 222 -10.40 15.72 5.54
C THR A 222 -9.55 14.86 4.63
N PHE A 223 -9.60 15.10 3.32
CA PHE A 223 -8.85 14.31 2.35
C PHE A 223 -7.50 14.94 2.01
N GLN A 224 -6.43 14.13 2.11
CA GLN A 224 -5.10 14.46 1.59
C GLN A 224 -4.80 13.56 0.39
N ARG A 225 -4.94 14.11 -0.82
CA ARG A 225 -4.62 13.38 -2.06
C ARG A 225 -3.10 13.34 -2.26
N LEU A 226 -2.51 12.16 -2.14
CA LEU A 226 -1.08 11.92 -2.30
C LEU A 226 -0.68 11.87 -3.77
N LYS A 227 0.56 12.26 -4.07
CA LYS A 227 1.16 12.11 -5.41
C LYS A 227 1.90 10.79 -5.50
N GLU A 228 1.70 10.07 -6.61
CA GLU A 228 2.50 8.88 -6.92
C GLU A 228 3.97 9.27 -7.07
N GLY A 229 4.86 8.53 -6.41
CA GLY A 229 6.30 8.86 -6.30
C GLY A 229 6.61 9.99 -5.30
N GLY A 230 5.60 10.59 -4.68
CA GLY A 230 5.75 11.72 -3.75
C GLY A 230 5.93 13.08 -4.43
N ASP A 231 6.28 14.11 -3.67
CA ASP A 231 6.41 15.47 -4.19
C ASP A 231 7.88 15.92 -4.28
N VAL A 232 8.47 15.85 -5.48
CA VAL A 232 9.90 16.15 -5.72
C VAL A 232 10.32 17.55 -5.26
N MET A 233 9.37 18.49 -5.12
CA MET A 233 9.63 19.85 -4.63
C MET A 233 9.72 19.94 -3.11
N VAL A 234 9.36 18.88 -2.40
CA VAL A 234 9.37 18.80 -0.92
C VAL A 234 10.57 17.99 -0.45
N GLY A 235 11.20 18.46 0.64
CA GLY A 235 12.32 17.78 1.29
C GLY A 235 13.66 17.91 0.57
N GLU A 236 14.73 17.50 1.27
CA GLU A 236 16.11 17.52 0.76
C GLU A 236 16.79 16.16 0.96
N GLY A 237 17.88 15.95 0.21
CA GLY A 237 18.70 14.73 0.33
C GLY A 237 17.89 13.44 0.14
N GLU A 238 18.06 12.50 1.07
CA GLU A 238 17.37 11.20 1.06
C GLU A 238 15.87 11.30 1.43
N GLY A 239 15.45 12.39 2.08
CA GLY A 239 14.04 12.69 2.40
C GLY A 239 13.28 13.44 1.31
N ARG A 240 13.95 13.80 0.19
CA ARG A 240 13.27 14.48 -0.92
C ARG A 240 12.12 13.63 -1.45
N GLY A 241 10.95 14.26 -1.60
CA GLY A 241 9.72 13.66 -2.08
C GLY A 241 8.89 12.92 -1.05
N TYR A 242 9.29 12.92 0.21
CA TYR A 242 8.41 12.51 1.30
C TYR A 242 7.46 13.65 1.64
N ILE A 243 6.21 13.29 1.93
CA ILE A 243 5.17 14.21 2.38
C ILE A 243 4.91 13.88 3.84
N ASP A 244 5.01 14.88 4.72
CA ASP A 244 4.73 14.72 6.14
C ASP A 244 3.22 14.46 6.34
N VAL A 245 2.90 13.41 7.10
CA VAL A 245 1.51 12.99 7.34
C VAL A 245 1.11 13.06 8.82
N VAL A 246 2.08 12.86 9.72
CA VAL A 246 1.99 13.08 11.17
C VAL A 246 3.36 13.51 11.68
N GLU A 247 3.43 14.00 12.92
CA GLU A 247 4.70 14.41 13.53
C GLU A 247 5.74 13.28 13.48
N GLY A 248 6.90 13.58 12.88
CA GLY A 248 8.05 12.67 12.78
C GLY A 248 7.93 11.57 11.72
N LEU A 249 6.85 11.53 10.94
CA LEU A 249 6.67 10.54 9.86
C LEU A 249 6.35 11.19 8.51
N GLY A 250 7.24 10.94 7.55
CA GLY A 250 7.04 11.23 6.13
C GLY A 250 6.60 9.98 5.35
N VAL A 251 5.86 10.19 4.26
CA VAL A 251 5.36 9.11 3.40
C VAL A 251 5.64 9.37 1.93
N ARG A 252 5.96 8.29 1.19
CA ARG A 252 5.95 8.24 -0.26
C ARG A 252 5.09 7.06 -0.73
N ALA A 253 4.18 7.32 -1.67
CA ALA A 253 3.24 6.35 -2.21
C ALA A 253 3.65 5.91 -3.62
N LEU A 254 3.63 4.61 -3.90
CA LEU A 254 3.79 4.05 -5.25
C LEU A 254 2.59 3.17 -5.58
N LYS A 255 2.08 3.29 -6.80
CA LYS A 255 0.95 2.49 -7.26
C LYS A 255 1.38 1.06 -7.56
N VAL A 256 0.58 0.09 -7.15
CA VAL A 256 0.72 -1.33 -7.48
C VAL A 256 -0.57 -1.87 -8.09
N SER A 257 -0.49 -3.04 -8.71
CA SER A 257 -1.64 -3.68 -9.35
C SER A 257 -2.20 -4.77 -8.44
N HIS A 258 -3.53 -4.84 -8.36
CA HIS A 258 -4.27 -5.75 -7.49
C HIS A 258 -5.38 -6.45 -8.29
N GLY A 259 -5.02 -7.05 -9.42
CA GLY A 259 -5.94 -7.78 -10.28
C GLY A 259 -6.69 -6.90 -11.28
N HIS A 260 -7.77 -7.44 -11.83
CA HIS A 260 -8.52 -6.80 -12.91
C HIS A 260 -10.04 -6.90 -12.70
N CYS A 261 -10.77 -5.96 -13.30
CA CYS A 261 -12.22 -5.94 -13.22
C CYS A 261 -12.83 -7.17 -13.92
N THR A 262 -13.84 -7.76 -13.31
CA THR A 262 -14.57 -8.92 -13.87
C THR A 262 -15.48 -8.57 -15.06
N LYS A 263 -15.68 -7.27 -15.34
CA LYS A 263 -16.54 -6.75 -16.41
C LYS A 263 -15.82 -5.69 -17.26
N GLY A 264 -14.89 -6.11 -18.11
CA GLY A 264 -14.37 -5.28 -19.20
C GLY A 264 -15.07 -5.59 -20.54
N PRO A 265 -15.60 -4.61 -21.29
CA PRO A 265 -16.14 -4.84 -22.63
C PRO A 265 -15.07 -4.68 -23.74
N PRO A 266 -15.07 -5.49 -24.82
CA PRO A 266 -15.62 -6.84 -24.95
C PRO A 266 -14.54 -7.91 -24.74
N ALA A 267 -14.78 -8.82 -23.80
CA ALA A 267 -14.31 -10.21 -23.82
C ALA A 267 -12.84 -10.42 -24.26
N HIS A 268 -11.90 -10.14 -23.37
CA HIS A 268 -10.71 -11.00 -23.32
C HIS A 268 -11.16 -12.35 -22.76
N HIS A 269 -11.64 -13.22 -23.66
CA HIS A 269 -11.65 -14.64 -23.40
C HIS A 269 -10.21 -15.01 -23.07
N HIS A 270 -9.94 -15.38 -21.82
CA HIS A 270 -8.80 -16.23 -21.52
C HIS A 270 -8.97 -17.48 -22.37
N ARG A 271 -8.28 -17.54 -23.50
CA ARG A 271 -7.98 -18.78 -24.20
C ARG A 271 -6.86 -19.49 -23.43
N GLY A 272 -7.08 -19.69 -22.14
CA GLY A 272 -6.37 -20.68 -21.32
C GLY A 272 -7.15 -21.99 -21.46
N SER A 273 -6.45 -23.09 -21.73
CA SER A 273 -7.03 -24.37 -22.10
C SER A 273 -8.01 -24.93 -21.05
N LEU A 274 -9.30 -24.84 -21.33
CA LEU A 274 -10.26 -25.86 -20.90
C LEU A 274 -10.66 -26.64 -22.15
N HIS A 275 -9.83 -27.61 -22.52
CA HIS A 275 -10.28 -28.77 -23.26
C HIS A 275 -10.33 -29.92 -22.26
N ASP A 276 -11.50 -30.55 -22.21
CA ASP A 276 -11.78 -31.84 -21.58
C ASP A 276 -11.99 -31.85 -20.05
N ILE A 277 -13.17 -31.37 -19.63
CA ILE A 277 -13.91 -32.03 -18.55
C ILE A 277 -15.18 -32.57 -19.20
N GLN A 278 -15.11 -33.84 -19.63
CA GLN A 278 -16.28 -34.65 -19.89
C GLN A 278 -16.98 -34.91 -18.54
N ASP A 279 -18.24 -34.48 -18.44
CA ASP A 279 -19.13 -34.85 -17.33
C ASP A 279 -19.33 -36.37 -17.32
N VAL A 280 -18.62 -37.07 -16.43
CA VAL A 280 -18.85 -38.48 -16.15
C VAL A 280 -20.01 -38.59 -15.16
N HIS A 281 -21.22 -38.79 -15.68
CA HIS A 281 -22.36 -39.27 -14.91
C HIS A 281 -22.20 -40.76 -14.54
N PRO A 282 -22.49 -41.18 -13.30
CA PRO A 282 -22.72 -42.60 -13.02
C PRO A 282 -24.19 -42.96 -13.30
N PHE A 283 -24.36 -43.96 -14.17
CA PHE A 283 -25.54 -44.81 -14.41
C PHE A 283 -26.21 -45.32 -13.11
N ALA A 284 -27.44 -45.83 -13.03
CA ALA A 284 -28.68 -45.83 -13.81
C ALA A 284 -29.69 -46.73 -13.04
N ASN A 285 -30.97 -46.65 -13.43
CA ASN A 285 -32.15 -47.52 -13.16
C ASN A 285 -33.21 -46.84 -12.26
N ASN A 286 -34.51 -46.76 -12.62
CA ASN A 286 -35.27 -47.33 -13.73
C ASN A 286 -36.61 -46.57 -13.92
N GLU A 287 -37.24 -46.79 -15.08
CA GLU A 287 -38.67 -46.63 -15.45
C GLU A 287 -39.25 -45.29 -16.00
N SER A 288 -39.32 -45.28 -17.35
CA SER A 288 -40.44 -44.92 -18.25
C SER A 288 -41.52 -43.91 -17.83
N SER A 289 -41.60 -42.78 -18.57
CA SER A 289 -42.84 -42.20 -19.16
C SER A 289 -42.50 -41.01 -20.09
N GLN A 290 -43.33 -40.81 -21.11
CA GLN A 290 -43.20 -39.91 -22.28
C GLN A 290 -43.13 -38.39 -22.03
N PRO A 291 -42.73 -37.56 -23.03
CA PRO A 291 -42.39 -36.15 -22.84
C PRO A 291 -43.60 -35.20 -22.99
N LEU A 292 -43.65 -34.14 -22.18
CA LEU A 292 -44.62 -33.06 -22.29
C LEU A 292 -43.93 -31.70 -22.35
N VAL A 293 -44.44 -30.89 -23.27
CA VAL A 293 -43.96 -29.59 -23.75
C VAL A 293 -44.54 -28.45 -22.90
N ARG A 294 -43.69 -27.45 -22.57
CA ARG A 294 -43.98 -26.06 -22.10
C ARG A 294 -44.76 -25.92 -20.77
N THR A 295 -44.53 -24.94 -19.91
CA THR A 295 -44.58 -23.48 -20.16
C THR A 295 -44.11 -22.71 -18.93
N LEU A 296 -43.47 -21.54 -19.16
CA LEU A 296 -43.22 -20.49 -18.18
C LEU A 296 -44.53 -19.89 -17.64
N SER A 297 -44.66 -19.77 -16.33
CA SER A 297 -45.78 -19.06 -15.68
C SER A 297 -45.31 -17.70 -15.16
N ALA A 298 -45.81 -16.65 -15.79
CA ALA A 298 -46.00 -15.34 -15.18
C ALA A 298 -47.44 -15.26 -14.66
N SER A 299 -47.66 -14.66 -13.50
CA SER A 299 -49.00 -14.36 -12.99
C SER A 299 -49.05 -13.00 -12.29
N TYR A 300 -49.90 -12.13 -12.83
CA TYR A 300 -50.40 -10.86 -12.30
C TYR A 300 -51.61 -11.06 -11.38
N HIS A 301 -51.92 -10.06 -10.52
CA HIS A 301 -53.27 -9.59 -10.12
C HIS A 301 -53.07 -8.32 -9.24
N ALA A 302 -53.92 -7.27 -9.16
CA ALA A 302 -55.17 -6.87 -9.81
C ALA A 302 -55.42 -5.35 -9.55
N GLN A 303 -56.32 -4.73 -10.32
CA GLN A 303 -56.70 -3.31 -10.31
C GLN A 303 -57.97 -3.00 -9.48
N PHE A 304 -58.18 -1.73 -9.11
CA PHE A 304 -59.50 -1.10 -8.87
C PHE A 304 -59.55 0.33 -9.47
N SER A 305 -60.75 0.78 -9.89
CA SER A 305 -61.04 1.79 -10.92
C SER A 305 -61.62 3.14 -10.41
N ALA A 306 -61.48 4.24 -11.20
CA ALA A 306 -62.54 5.25 -11.56
C ALA A 306 -62.02 6.34 -12.57
N PRO A 307 -62.88 7.11 -13.29
CA PRO A 307 -62.69 7.41 -14.74
C PRO A 307 -62.78 8.89 -15.23
N GLY A 308 -62.44 9.14 -16.52
CA GLY A 308 -62.80 10.36 -17.30
C GLY A 308 -62.19 10.44 -18.73
N THR A 309 -63.02 10.34 -19.77
CA THR A 309 -62.79 10.35 -21.26
C THR A 309 -62.88 11.76 -21.89
N PRO A 310 -62.74 12.03 -23.24
CA PRO A 310 -62.24 11.28 -24.44
C PRO A 310 -61.28 12.06 -25.41
N GLY A 311 -60.72 11.38 -26.46
CA GLY A 311 -59.74 11.84 -27.49
C GLY A 311 -60.25 12.79 -28.63
N PRO A 312 -59.73 12.81 -29.91
CA PRO A 312 -58.83 11.88 -30.63
C PRO A 312 -57.69 12.51 -31.51
N THR A 313 -57.05 11.65 -32.32
CA THR A 313 -55.85 11.65 -33.22
C THR A 313 -55.91 12.51 -34.52
N PRO A 314 -55.03 12.40 -35.58
CA PRO A 314 -53.64 11.90 -35.74
C PRO A 314 -52.68 12.78 -36.64
N ARG A 315 -51.43 12.29 -36.80
CA ARG A 315 -50.53 12.24 -38.01
C ARG A 315 -49.24 13.10 -38.06
N GLN A 316 -48.13 12.36 -37.88
CA GLN A 316 -46.95 12.21 -38.76
C GLN A 316 -46.24 13.44 -39.32
N SER A 317 -44.96 13.60 -38.97
CA SER A 317 -43.93 14.09 -39.87
C SER A 317 -42.63 13.30 -39.69
N MET A 318 -42.00 12.94 -40.80
CA MET A 318 -40.77 12.17 -40.93
C MET A 318 -39.66 13.05 -41.53
N TYR A 319 -38.43 12.87 -41.01
CA TYR A 319 -37.10 13.03 -41.64
C TYR A 319 -36.63 14.45 -42.06
N THR A 320 -35.36 14.89 -42.00
CA THR A 320 -34.03 14.32 -41.65
C THR A 320 -33.02 15.48 -41.63
N SER A 321 -31.99 15.43 -40.78
CA SER A 321 -30.57 15.60 -41.14
C SER A 321 -29.68 15.43 -39.89
N ASN A 322 -28.89 14.36 -39.89
CA ASN A 322 -27.92 13.99 -38.85
C ASN A 322 -26.51 14.18 -39.44
N GLN A 323 -25.64 14.96 -38.80
CA GLN A 323 -24.19 14.87 -38.99
C GLN A 323 -23.54 14.32 -37.70
N PRO A 324 -22.69 13.28 -37.78
CA PRO A 324 -22.02 12.71 -36.63
C PRO A 324 -20.69 13.44 -36.33
N SER A 325 -20.48 13.76 -35.05
CA SER A 325 -19.16 14.16 -34.51
C SER A 325 -18.20 12.96 -34.45
N PRO A 326 -16.87 13.16 -34.52
CA PRO A 326 -15.91 12.07 -34.63
C PRO A 326 -15.83 11.30 -33.30
N ARG A 327 -16.07 9.99 -33.36
CA ARG A 327 -15.86 9.07 -32.23
C ARG A 327 -14.37 9.00 -31.92
N LEU A 328 -13.98 9.48 -30.74
CA LEU A 328 -12.74 9.06 -30.10
C LEU A 328 -12.83 7.55 -29.83
N HIS A 329 -11.89 6.79 -30.38
CA HIS A 329 -11.73 5.39 -30.02
C HIS A 329 -11.42 5.31 -28.51
N PRO A 330 -12.11 4.45 -27.74
CA PRO A 330 -11.67 4.17 -26.38
C PRO A 330 -10.29 3.52 -26.50
N VAL A 331 -9.29 4.17 -25.92
CA VAL A 331 -8.00 3.52 -25.66
C VAL A 331 -8.33 2.28 -24.82
N ASP A 332 -7.91 1.10 -25.27
CA ASP A 332 -7.96 -0.14 -24.50
C ASP A 332 -7.21 0.07 -23.18
N THR A 333 -7.92 0.60 -22.19
CA THR A 333 -7.45 0.72 -20.82
C THR A 333 -7.79 -0.62 -20.20
N SER A 334 -6.77 -1.47 -20.04
CA SER A 334 -6.91 -2.68 -19.25
C SER A 334 -7.54 -2.28 -17.91
N CYS A 335 -8.66 -2.91 -17.56
CA CYS A 335 -9.38 -2.60 -16.33
C CYS A 335 -8.61 -3.20 -15.16
N VAL A 336 -7.60 -2.49 -14.68
CA VAL A 336 -6.73 -2.88 -13.56
C VAL A 336 -7.29 -2.27 -12.27
N VAL A 337 -7.33 -3.07 -11.21
CA VAL A 337 -7.62 -2.58 -9.87
C VAL A 337 -6.33 -2.06 -9.27
N ASP A 338 -6.33 -0.78 -8.90
CA ASP A 338 -5.16 -0.10 -8.34
C ASP A 338 -5.10 -0.28 -6.82
N SER A 339 -3.89 -0.51 -6.30
CA SER A 339 -3.55 -0.45 -4.88
C SER A 339 -2.28 0.37 -4.67
N THR A 340 -1.79 0.47 -3.43
CA THR A 340 -0.67 1.35 -3.07
C THR A 340 0.33 0.64 -2.17
N ALA A 341 1.62 0.86 -2.43
CA ALA A 341 2.72 0.58 -1.51
C ALA A 341 3.25 1.89 -0.91
N PHE A 342 3.36 1.95 0.41
CA PHE A 342 3.85 3.10 1.15
C PHE A 342 5.25 2.87 1.70
N PHE A 343 6.19 3.74 1.35
CA PHE A 343 7.40 3.94 2.13
C PHE A 343 7.10 4.92 3.24
N ILE A 344 7.26 4.49 4.50
CA ILE A 344 7.07 5.31 5.69
C ILE A 344 8.43 5.54 6.32
N ARG A 345 8.80 6.80 6.48
CA ARG A 345 10.12 7.24 6.93
C ARG A 345 10.01 7.99 8.25
N ASP A 346 10.86 7.60 9.20
CA ASP A 346 11.14 8.38 10.41
C ASP A 346 12.08 9.55 10.09
N ASP A 347 11.76 10.74 10.59
CA ASP A 347 12.50 11.95 10.26
C ASP A 347 13.85 12.05 10.98
N GLU A 348 13.94 11.56 12.22
CA GLU A 348 15.13 11.70 13.07
C GLU A 348 16.27 10.78 12.60
N MET A 349 15.98 9.49 12.44
CA MET A 349 16.95 8.46 12.10
C MET A 349 16.93 8.06 10.62
N SER A 350 16.01 8.63 9.81
CA SER A 350 15.87 8.30 8.38
C SER A 350 15.62 6.81 8.12
N ARG A 351 15.09 6.10 9.11
CA ARG A 351 14.75 4.68 9.03
C ARG A 351 13.41 4.52 8.34
N GLU A 352 13.25 3.43 7.59
CA GLU A 352 12.06 3.22 6.79
C GLU A 352 11.50 1.80 6.92
N VAL A 353 10.19 1.73 6.75
CA VAL A 353 9.44 0.49 6.48
C VAL A 353 8.66 0.66 5.18
N LEU A 354 8.47 -0.44 4.47
CA LEU A 354 7.65 -0.53 3.27
C LEU A 354 6.40 -1.35 3.61
N ILE A 355 5.22 -0.78 3.42
CA ILE A 355 3.94 -1.46 3.67
C ILE A 355 3.13 -1.47 2.37
N PHE A 356 2.85 -2.66 1.87
CA PHE A 356 1.97 -2.89 0.72
C PHE A 356 0.52 -3.00 1.19
N GLY A 357 -0.41 -2.47 0.38
CA GLY A 357 -1.77 -3.00 0.32
C GLY A 357 -1.79 -4.30 -0.49
N ASP A 358 -2.98 -4.70 -0.92
CA ASP A 358 -3.13 -5.89 -1.73
C ASP A 358 -2.41 -5.71 -3.06
N VAL A 359 -1.75 -6.77 -3.54
CA VAL A 359 -0.85 -6.72 -4.68
C VAL A 359 -0.76 -8.07 -5.37
N GLU A 360 -0.74 -8.05 -6.70
CA GLU A 360 -0.53 -9.22 -7.55
C GLU A 360 0.91 -9.27 -8.07
N PRO A 361 1.44 -10.45 -8.42
CA PRO A 361 2.80 -10.56 -8.95
C PRO A 361 2.92 -9.98 -10.38
N ASP A 362 4.05 -9.36 -10.67
CA ASP A 362 4.36 -8.79 -11.98
C ASP A 362 4.37 -9.87 -13.08
N SER A 363 4.59 -11.14 -12.72
CA SER A 363 4.58 -12.26 -13.67
C SER A 363 3.19 -12.60 -14.22
N ILE A 364 2.11 -12.19 -13.54
CA ILE A 364 0.73 -12.45 -13.98
C ILE A 364 -0.06 -11.17 -14.26
N SER A 365 0.39 -10.03 -13.73
CA SER A 365 -0.33 -8.75 -13.87
C SER A 365 -0.47 -8.31 -15.32
N LEU A 366 -1.64 -7.74 -15.65
CA LEU A 366 -1.85 -7.01 -16.92
C LEU A 366 -1.13 -5.66 -16.96
N SER A 367 -0.76 -5.11 -15.79
CA SER A 367 0.00 -3.87 -15.67
C SER A 367 1.06 -4.05 -14.57
N PRO A 368 2.19 -4.73 -14.85
CA PRO A 368 3.22 -4.98 -13.86
C PRO A 368 3.84 -3.67 -13.36
N ARG A 369 3.88 -3.49 -12.03
CA ARG A 369 4.32 -2.25 -11.35
C ARG A 369 5.23 -2.52 -10.15
N ASN A 370 5.34 -3.76 -9.67
CA ASN A 370 6.10 -4.10 -8.46
C ASN A 370 7.60 -3.81 -8.66
N HIS A 371 8.14 -4.03 -9.86
CA HIS A 371 9.53 -3.72 -10.18
C HIS A 371 9.94 -2.26 -9.88
N LEU A 372 9.02 -1.29 -9.98
CA LEU A 372 9.27 0.12 -9.63
C LEU A 372 9.43 0.29 -8.12
N VAL A 373 8.59 -0.39 -7.34
CA VAL A 373 8.69 -0.42 -5.88
C VAL A 373 9.99 -1.11 -5.45
N TRP A 374 10.35 -2.22 -6.09
CA TRP A 374 11.58 -2.94 -5.81
C TRP A 374 12.84 -2.15 -6.18
N GLN A 375 12.81 -1.36 -7.25
CA GLN A 375 13.92 -0.48 -7.60
C GLN A 375 14.16 0.58 -6.51
N GLU A 376 13.09 1.16 -5.97
CA GLU A 376 13.17 2.12 -4.86
C GLU A 376 13.67 1.43 -3.57
N ALA A 377 13.08 0.29 -3.22
CA ALA A 377 13.45 -0.50 -2.04
C ALA A 377 14.91 -0.95 -2.10
N ALA A 378 15.39 -1.39 -3.27
CA ALA A 378 16.76 -1.85 -3.46
C ALA A 378 17.81 -0.79 -3.13
N ARG A 379 17.58 0.47 -3.56
CA ARG A 379 18.46 1.58 -3.19
C ARG A 379 18.47 1.80 -1.68
N LYS A 380 17.31 1.73 -1.04
CA LYS A 380 17.16 1.93 0.40
C LYS A 380 17.81 0.82 1.23
N ILE A 381 17.68 -0.44 0.80
CA ILE A 381 18.37 -1.59 1.40
C ILE A 381 19.89 -1.43 1.22
N ALA A 382 20.34 -1.01 0.03
CA ALA A 382 21.76 -0.77 -0.22
C ALA A 382 22.34 0.37 0.63
N HIS A 383 21.50 1.32 1.07
CA HIS A 383 21.84 2.38 2.02
C HIS A 383 21.65 1.99 3.49
N SER A 384 21.13 0.79 3.75
CA SER A 384 20.79 0.30 5.09
C SER A 384 19.75 1.18 5.80
N VAL A 385 18.79 1.77 5.06
CA VAL A 385 17.72 2.60 5.62
C VAL A 385 16.37 1.88 5.71
N LEU A 386 16.07 0.98 4.78
CA LEU A 386 14.87 0.14 4.81
C LEU A 386 15.14 -1.14 5.60
N GLY A 387 14.31 -1.40 6.61
CA GLY A 387 14.49 -2.54 7.52
C GLY A 387 13.38 -3.60 7.51
N GLY A 388 12.17 -3.20 7.12
CA GLY A 388 10.98 -4.06 7.14
C GLY A 388 10.15 -3.90 5.88
N ILE A 389 9.60 -5.01 5.39
CA ILE A 389 8.65 -5.06 4.28
C ILE A 389 7.42 -5.82 4.77
N PHE A 390 6.28 -5.14 4.86
CA PHE A 390 4.98 -5.74 5.11
C PHE A 390 4.32 -5.97 3.76
N ILE A 391 4.11 -7.23 3.39
CA ILE A 391 3.56 -7.61 2.09
C ILE A 391 2.63 -8.81 2.24
N GLU A 392 1.59 -8.84 1.43
CA GLU A 392 0.64 -9.93 1.46
C GLU A 392 1.25 -11.25 0.94
N CYS A 393 0.72 -12.34 1.47
CA CYS A 393 0.81 -13.65 0.88
C CYS A 393 -0.51 -14.34 1.23
N SER A 394 -1.54 -14.05 0.45
CA SER A 394 -2.93 -14.39 0.79
C SER A 394 -3.20 -15.89 0.84
N TYR A 395 -2.56 -16.65 -0.04
CA TYR A 395 -2.82 -18.08 -0.23
C TYR A 395 -1.57 -18.91 -0.10
N ASP A 396 -1.71 -20.21 0.14
CA ASP A 396 -0.63 -21.18 -0.02
C ASP A 396 -0.39 -21.55 -1.49
N ASP A 397 0.66 -22.33 -1.76
CA ASP A 397 1.03 -22.71 -3.13
C ASP A 397 0.02 -23.61 -3.85
N SER A 398 -0.95 -24.20 -3.15
CA SER A 398 -2.00 -25.02 -3.78
C SER A 398 -2.99 -24.18 -4.59
N GLN A 399 -3.08 -22.87 -4.31
CA GLN A 399 -3.95 -21.95 -5.04
C GLN A 399 -3.42 -21.75 -6.46
N ALA A 400 -4.25 -22.00 -7.48
CA ALA A 400 -3.88 -21.82 -8.87
C ALA A 400 -3.91 -20.34 -9.31
N ASP A 401 -3.05 -19.96 -10.26
CA ASP A 401 -2.88 -18.56 -10.70
C ASP A 401 -4.20 -17.90 -11.14
N ALA A 402 -5.05 -18.67 -11.86
CA ALA A 402 -6.32 -18.19 -12.39
C ALA A 402 -7.35 -17.78 -11.31
N VAL A 403 -7.13 -18.18 -10.06
CA VAL A 403 -8.02 -17.93 -8.92
C VAL A 403 -7.30 -17.21 -7.78
N LEU A 404 -6.16 -16.55 -8.06
CA LEU A 404 -5.51 -15.65 -7.10
C LEU A 404 -6.26 -14.32 -6.94
N PHE A 405 -7.01 -13.90 -7.95
CA PHE A 405 -7.81 -12.66 -7.94
C PHE A 405 -7.03 -11.42 -7.48
N GLY A 406 -5.80 -11.27 -7.98
CA GLY A 406 -4.98 -10.09 -7.69
C GLY A 406 -4.10 -10.20 -6.43
N HIS A 407 -3.84 -11.40 -5.95
CA HIS A 407 -3.08 -11.66 -4.71
C HIS A 407 -1.83 -12.55 -4.92
N LEU A 408 -1.01 -12.66 -3.88
CA LEU A 408 0.21 -13.46 -3.86
C LEU A 408 0.02 -14.82 -3.15
N CYS A 409 0.91 -15.75 -3.50
CA CYS A 409 1.19 -16.97 -2.75
C CYS A 409 2.73 -17.21 -2.71
N PRO A 410 3.26 -18.19 -1.95
CA PRO A 410 4.70 -18.28 -1.67
C PRO A 410 5.60 -18.31 -2.90
N ARG A 411 5.27 -19.08 -3.95
CA ARG A 411 6.06 -19.10 -5.19
C ARG A 411 6.20 -17.73 -5.84
N HIS A 412 5.13 -16.91 -5.78
CA HIS A 412 5.11 -15.58 -6.37
C HIS A 412 5.86 -14.58 -5.52
N LEU A 413 5.63 -14.59 -4.20
CA LEU A 413 6.36 -13.72 -3.29
C LEU A 413 7.88 -13.99 -3.37
N ILE A 414 8.29 -15.25 -3.45
CA ILE A 414 9.71 -15.61 -3.62
C ILE A 414 10.25 -15.07 -4.95
N ALA A 415 9.51 -15.15 -6.05
CA ALA A 415 9.93 -14.61 -7.34
C ALA A 415 10.10 -13.07 -7.31
N GLU A 416 9.18 -12.36 -6.65
CA GLU A 416 9.29 -10.92 -6.41
C GLU A 416 10.53 -10.59 -5.56
N LEU A 417 10.79 -11.35 -4.50
CA LEU A 417 11.97 -11.17 -3.65
C LEU A 417 13.28 -11.51 -4.37
N GLN A 418 13.30 -12.47 -5.29
CA GLN A 418 14.45 -12.72 -6.17
C GLN A 418 14.73 -11.51 -7.09
N THR A 419 13.67 -10.84 -7.57
CA THR A 419 13.80 -9.60 -8.35
C THR A 419 14.38 -8.49 -7.49
N LEU A 420 13.86 -8.29 -6.28
CA LEU A 420 14.42 -7.35 -5.31
C LEU A 420 15.90 -7.65 -5.00
N ALA A 421 16.25 -8.91 -4.76
CA ALA A 421 17.62 -9.34 -4.47
C ALA A 421 18.60 -8.97 -5.59
N LYS A 422 18.22 -9.17 -6.85
CA LYS A 422 19.01 -8.73 -8.02
C LYS A 422 19.22 -7.22 -8.02
N LEU A 423 18.15 -6.46 -7.82
CA LEU A 423 18.22 -4.99 -7.77
C LEU A 423 19.08 -4.50 -6.59
N VAL A 424 19.06 -5.18 -5.44
CA VAL A 424 19.92 -4.86 -4.29
C VAL A 424 21.39 -5.11 -4.59
N ILE A 425 21.74 -6.21 -5.26
CA ILE A 425 23.12 -6.48 -5.71
C ILE A 425 23.61 -5.35 -6.62
N GLU A 426 22.79 -4.93 -7.58
CA GLU A 426 23.10 -3.84 -8.50
C GLU A 426 23.26 -2.50 -7.77
N ALA A 427 22.35 -2.18 -6.85
CA ALA A 427 22.39 -0.95 -6.06
C ALA A 427 23.62 -0.89 -5.13
N ARG A 428 23.96 -1.99 -4.45
CA ARG A 428 25.18 -2.09 -3.63
C ARG A 428 26.45 -1.94 -4.48
N SER A 429 26.46 -2.53 -5.67
CA SER A 429 27.57 -2.41 -6.63
C SER A 429 27.72 -0.99 -7.15
N ALA A 430 26.62 -0.31 -7.49
CA ALA A 430 26.62 1.09 -7.89
C ALA A 430 27.15 2.01 -6.77
N ARG A 431 26.70 1.80 -5.53
CA ARG A 431 27.17 2.54 -4.35
C ARG A 431 28.66 2.35 -4.11
N SER A 432 29.15 1.11 -4.22
CA SER A 432 30.58 0.81 -4.08
C SER A 432 31.42 1.53 -5.14
N ARG A 433 30.97 1.51 -6.40
CA ARG A 433 31.61 2.24 -7.50
C ARG A 433 31.64 3.74 -7.23
N GLU A 434 30.53 4.35 -6.82
CA GLU A 434 30.48 5.78 -6.51
C GLU A 434 31.44 6.15 -5.36
N ARG A 435 31.46 5.34 -4.29
CA ARG A 435 32.38 5.54 -3.15
C ARG A 435 33.84 5.45 -3.60
N SER A 436 34.18 4.53 -4.50
CA SER A 436 35.54 4.41 -5.05
C SER A 436 35.94 5.61 -5.91
N LEU A 437 35.03 6.14 -6.74
CA LEU A 437 35.25 7.32 -7.56
C LEU A 437 35.45 8.59 -6.71
N ARG A 438 34.64 8.76 -5.65
CA ARG A 438 34.79 9.86 -4.69
C ARG A 438 36.14 9.79 -3.95
N LYS A 439 36.61 8.59 -3.58
CA LYS A 439 37.95 8.41 -2.98
C LYS A 439 39.07 8.81 -3.95
N ARG A 440 39.00 8.38 -5.22
CA ARG A 440 39.99 8.74 -6.26
C ARG A 440 40.03 10.25 -6.55
N LYS A 441 38.88 10.93 -6.56
CA LYS A 441 38.82 12.40 -6.73
C LYS A 441 39.43 13.15 -5.54
N ARG A 442 39.21 12.67 -4.31
CA ARG A 442 39.82 13.26 -3.10
C ARG A 442 41.34 13.04 -3.02
N SER A 443 41.84 11.88 -3.48
CA SER A 443 43.29 11.63 -3.55
C SER A 443 43.98 12.45 -4.63
N ALA A 444 43.30 12.78 -5.74
CA ALA A 444 43.83 13.66 -6.78
C ALA A 444 43.89 15.14 -6.36
N GLN A 445 43.02 15.59 -5.44
CA GLN A 445 43.00 16.96 -4.93
C GLN A 445 44.06 17.22 -3.84
N ASN A 446 44.51 16.17 -3.14
CA ASN A 446 45.50 16.26 -2.04
C ASN A 446 46.92 15.84 -2.46
N GLY A 447 47.17 15.58 -3.75
CA GLY A 447 48.50 15.29 -4.27
C GLY A 447 49.28 16.58 -4.52
N ILE A 448 50.21 16.90 -3.64
CA ILE A 448 51.28 17.88 -3.88
C ILE A 448 52.01 17.49 -5.18
N GLU A 449 52.10 18.43 -6.12
CA GLU A 449 52.93 18.30 -7.31
C GLU A 449 54.40 18.10 -6.89
N THR A 450 55.00 16.99 -7.30
CA THR A 450 56.48 16.88 -7.41
C THR A 450 56.84 16.61 -8.86
N PRO A 451 57.54 17.54 -9.55
CA PRO A 451 58.01 17.34 -10.91
C PRO A 451 59.39 16.67 -10.87
N ALA A 452 59.47 15.41 -11.27
CA ALA A 452 60.77 14.79 -11.56
C ALA A 452 60.98 14.77 -13.08
N ARG A 453 61.79 15.73 -13.55
CA ARG A 453 62.42 15.73 -14.87
C ARG A 453 63.75 14.95 -14.83
N TYR A 454 64.11 14.43 -16.00
CA TYR A 454 65.41 13.93 -16.48
C TYR A 454 65.68 12.42 -16.41
N ALA A 455 65.54 11.74 -17.55
CA ALA A 455 66.69 11.21 -18.29
C ALA A 455 66.31 10.98 -19.77
N ILE A 456 67.17 11.50 -20.66
CA ILE A 456 67.10 11.43 -22.11
C ILE A 456 67.80 10.15 -22.59
N SER A 457 67.26 9.48 -23.62
CA SER A 457 68.08 8.87 -24.67
C SER A 457 67.35 8.99 -26.01
N ASP A 458 67.88 9.87 -26.86
CA ASP A 458 67.60 10.00 -28.29
C ASP A 458 67.95 8.72 -29.05
N THR A 459 67.16 8.37 -30.08
CA THR A 459 67.61 8.31 -31.49
C THR A 459 66.42 8.13 -32.46
N ASP A 460 66.32 9.07 -33.43
CA ASP A 460 65.87 8.96 -34.84
C ASP A 460 64.41 8.51 -35.18
N SER A 461 63.66 9.10 -36.12
CA SER A 461 63.91 10.13 -37.14
C SER A 461 62.60 10.52 -37.88
N LYS A 462 62.45 11.82 -38.25
CA LYS A 462 61.67 12.42 -39.39
C LYS A 462 60.12 12.42 -39.28
N ARG A 463 59.33 13.47 -39.62
CA ARG A 463 59.49 14.56 -40.60
C ARG A 463 58.38 15.65 -40.43
N THR A 464 58.80 16.92 -40.37
CA THR A 464 58.25 18.17 -40.97
C THR A 464 56.81 18.70 -40.77
N ARG A 465 56.78 19.98 -40.29
CA ARG A 465 56.01 21.18 -40.74
C ARG A 465 54.50 21.23 -40.49
N SER A 466 53.85 22.34 -40.11
CA SER A 466 54.27 23.74 -39.87
C SER A 466 53.10 24.55 -39.27
N THR A 467 53.41 25.37 -38.26
CA THR A 467 52.99 26.77 -38.02
C THR A 467 51.52 27.19 -38.04
N GLY A 468 51.11 27.84 -36.94
CA GLY A 468 49.94 28.73 -36.91
C GLY A 468 49.66 29.31 -35.51
N ALA A 469 50.60 30.10 -34.97
CA ALA A 469 50.46 30.77 -33.69
C ALA A 469 49.63 32.06 -33.79
N ARG A 470 48.75 32.34 -32.81
CA ARG A 470 48.88 33.52 -31.93
C ARG A 470 47.82 33.55 -30.82
N ARG A 471 48.31 33.93 -29.63
CA ARG A 471 47.63 34.12 -28.34
C ARG A 471 46.76 35.41 -28.33
N PRO A 472 45.78 35.51 -27.40
CA PRO A 472 45.01 36.73 -27.13
C PRO A 472 45.61 37.55 -25.98
N PRO A 473 45.09 38.76 -25.72
CA PRO A 473 44.97 39.18 -24.31
C PRO A 473 43.61 39.80 -23.94
N ALA A 474 43.10 39.27 -22.82
CA ALA A 474 42.48 39.87 -21.65
C ALA A 474 41.68 41.20 -21.69
N ASP A 475 40.48 41.07 -21.09
CA ASP A 475 39.82 41.93 -20.09
C ASP A 475 39.41 43.36 -20.42
N ILE A 476 38.12 43.67 -20.17
CA ILE A 476 37.66 44.62 -19.13
C ILE A 476 36.10 44.60 -18.98
N ARG A 477 35.72 44.42 -17.70
CA ARG A 477 34.52 44.73 -16.87
C ARG A 477 33.33 45.59 -17.38
N ARG A 478 32.22 45.37 -16.66
CA ARG A 478 30.95 46.14 -16.43
C ARG A 478 29.87 45.94 -17.50
N GLY A 479 28.58 45.79 -17.18
CA GLY A 479 27.82 45.85 -15.94
C GLY A 479 26.34 46.14 -16.27
N SER A 480 25.42 45.45 -15.57
CA SER A 480 24.02 45.83 -15.25
C SER A 480 23.02 46.27 -16.35
N LEU A 481 22.03 45.38 -16.62
CA LEU A 481 20.55 45.53 -16.51
C LEU A 481 19.81 46.74 -17.17
N PRO A 482 18.45 46.76 -17.29
CA PRO A 482 17.42 45.71 -17.44
C PRO A 482 16.33 46.09 -18.51
N ASP A 483 15.18 45.40 -18.44
CA ASP A 483 13.83 45.76 -18.93
C ASP A 483 13.51 45.57 -20.42
N ASN A 484 12.27 45.30 -20.84
CA ASN A 484 11.07 44.64 -20.30
C ASN A 484 10.05 44.72 -21.46
N SER A 485 9.00 43.89 -21.39
CA SER A 485 7.68 44.14 -21.98
C SER A 485 7.49 43.96 -23.49
N LEU A 486 6.35 43.50 -24.02
CA LEU A 486 5.08 42.98 -23.52
C LEU A 486 4.28 42.60 -24.80
N TRP A 487 3.53 41.48 -24.75
CA TRP A 487 2.21 41.16 -25.37
C TRP A 487 1.93 41.46 -26.87
N THR A 488 0.97 40.90 -27.63
CA THR A 488 -0.37 40.32 -27.43
C THR A 488 -0.83 39.48 -28.66
N ASN A 489 -1.75 38.53 -28.43
CA ASN A 489 -2.95 38.13 -29.21
C ASN A 489 -2.93 37.46 -30.62
N ASN A 490 -3.51 36.25 -30.64
CA ASN A 490 -4.70 35.74 -31.37
C ASN A 490 -4.96 36.04 -32.86
N GLY A 491 -5.23 34.96 -33.64
CA GLY A 491 -6.30 34.93 -34.65
C GLY A 491 -6.04 34.30 -36.04
N SER A 492 -6.25 32.98 -36.17
CA SER A 492 -6.89 32.21 -37.28
C SER A 492 -6.73 32.54 -38.79
N HIS A 493 -6.14 31.58 -39.55
CA HIS A 493 -6.51 30.88 -40.83
C HIS A 493 -7.14 31.62 -42.05
N PRO A 494 -7.11 31.09 -43.33
CA PRO A 494 -6.95 29.68 -43.77
C PRO A 494 -6.16 29.36 -45.11
N HIS A 495 -6.05 28.05 -45.39
CA HIS A 495 -5.99 27.28 -46.67
C HIS A 495 -4.79 27.39 -47.65
N ASP A 496 -4.08 26.26 -47.91
CA ASP A 496 -4.29 25.44 -49.13
C ASP A 496 -3.58 24.06 -49.11
N SER A 497 -3.96 23.18 -50.05
CA SER A 497 -3.99 21.70 -49.96
C SER A 497 -3.02 20.95 -50.93
N ALA A 498 -2.95 19.60 -50.78
CA ALA A 498 -2.51 18.51 -51.72
C ALA A 498 -1.23 17.73 -51.28
N ASP A 499 -1.06 16.40 -51.37
CA ASP A 499 -1.90 15.23 -51.71
C ASP A 499 -1.10 13.90 -51.44
N ALA A 500 -1.84 12.79 -51.19
CA ALA A 500 -1.61 11.33 -51.46
C ALA A 500 -0.29 10.56 -51.12
N SER A 501 -0.22 9.21 -51.01
CA SER A 501 -1.00 8.08 -50.43
C SER A 501 -0.26 6.72 -50.66
N LEU A 502 -0.15 5.84 -49.62
CA LEU A 502 -0.18 4.33 -49.54
C LEU A 502 0.57 3.37 -50.57
N PRO A 503 0.63 2.01 -50.42
CA PRO A 503 0.49 1.05 -49.28
C PRO A 503 1.51 -0.16 -49.22
N HIS A 504 1.28 -1.05 -48.23
CA HIS A 504 1.78 -2.40 -47.88
C HIS A 504 2.12 -3.45 -48.97
N GLN A 505 3.01 -4.42 -48.65
CA GLN A 505 2.77 -5.87 -48.79
C GLN A 505 3.79 -6.77 -48.06
N ALA A 506 3.31 -7.93 -47.57
CA ALA A 506 4.05 -9.01 -46.91
C ALA A 506 3.96 -10.29 -47.76
N VAL A 507 4.98 -11.17 -47.73
CA VAL A 507 4.86 -12.57 -48.20
C VAL A 507 5.78 -13.52 -47.40
N SER A 508 5.23 -14.67 -47.06
CA SER A 508 5.75 -15.85 -46.37
C SER A 508 6.00 -17.04 -47.34
N HIS A 509 6.95 -17.94 -47.07
CA HIS A 509 7.06 -19.33 -47.58
C HIS A 509 8.27 -20.01 -46.90
N ALA A 510 8.48 -21.33 -46.79
CA ALA A 510 7.71 -22.57 -46.62
C ALA A 510 8.77 -23.70 -46.51
N TYR A 511 8.45 -24.82 -45.86
CA TYR A 511 9.35 -25.96 -45.56
C TYR A 511 9.64 -26.90 -46.76
N ALA A 512 10.80 -27.57 -46.76
CA ALA A 512 11.03 -28.81 -47.51
C ALA A 512 12.08 -29.73 -46.82
N VAL A 513 11.86 -31.03 -46.94
CA VAL A 513 12.54 -32.17 -46.28
C VAL A 513 13.45 -32.91 -47.29
N GLY A 514 14.59 -33.44 -46.84
CA GLY A 514 15.15 -34.71 -47.34
C GLY A 514 16.66 -34.77 -47.63
N GLY A 515 17.35 -35.77 -47.04
CA GLY A 515 18.49 -36.46 -47.66
C GLY A 515 19.85 -36.43 -46.91
N ASP A 516 20.18 -37.51 -46.22
CA ASP A 516 21.55 -37.99 -45.88
C ASP A 516 21.93 -39.09 -46.91
N PRO A 517 23.18 -39.61 -47.11
CA PRO A 517 24.31 -39.64 -46.18
C PRO A 517 25.74 -39.41 -46.77
N THR A 518 26.73 -39.29 -45.87
CA THR A 518 28.13 -39.84 -45.88
C THR A 518 29.22 -38.86 -45.39
N SER A 519 29.98 -39.32 -44.38
CA SER A 519 31.13 -38.69 -43.72
C SER A 519 32.48 -39.13 -44.35
N PRO A 520 33.67 -38.69 -43.89
CA PRO A 520 34.07 -37.41 -43.25
C PRO A 520 35.34 -36.81 -43.88
N ARG A 521 35.62 -35.51 -43.66
CA ARG A 521 37.03 -35.03 -43.59
C ARG A 521 37.21 -33.70 -42.85
N SER A 522 38.20 -33.74 -41.97
CA SER A 522 38.85 -32.74 -41.12
C SER A 522 39.07 -31.33 -41.67
N GLY A 523 38.96 -30.32 -40.79
CA GLY A 523 39.72 -29.06 -40.93
C GLY A 523 39.16 -27.83 -40.21
N GLY A 524 39.71 -27.52 -39.02
CA GLY A 524 39.96 -26.16 -38.50
C GLY A 524 38.78 -25.19 -38.25
N ALA A 525 38.37 -25.03 -36.99
CA ALA A 525 37.57 -23.89 -36.52
C ALA A 525 38.45 -22.79 -35.87
N PRO A 526 38.11 -21.49 -36.02
CA PRO A 526 38.81 -20.39 -35.36
C PRO A 526 38.29 -20.16 -33.91
N PRO A 527 39.03 -19.44 -33.04
CA PRO A 527 38.77 -19.44 -31.61
C PRO A 527 37.60 -18.54 -31.20
N ILE A 528 36.79 -19.05 -30.27
CA ILE A 528 35.71 -18.34 -29.58
C ILE A 528 36.33 -17.45 -28.49
N HIS A 529 35.97 -16.17 -28.49
CA HIS A 529 36.28 -15.21 -27.43
C HIS A 529 35.64 -15.64 -26.10
N HIS A 530 36.45 -16.12 -25.16
CA HIS A 530 36.05 -16.25 -23.76
C HIS A 530 35.98 -14.87 -23.09
N GLN A 531 34.80 -14.50 -22.57
CA GLN A 531 34.66 -13.42 -21.59
C GLN A 531 35.37 -13.82 -20.28
N PRO A 532 36.11 -12.91 -19.62
CA PRO A 532 36.79 -13.23 -18.38
C PRO A 532 35.78 -13.31 -17.22
N ARG A 533 35.66 -14.49 -16.61
CA ARG A 533 35.06 -14.64 -15.27
C ARG A 533 35.91 -13.85 -14.27
N LEU A 534 35.31 -12.87 -13.61
CA LEU A 534 35.87 -12.23 -12.43
C LEU A 534 35.84 -13.25 -11.28
N SER A 535 36.99 -13.82 -10.95
CA SER A 535 37.18 -14.61 -9.72
C SER A 535 37.37 -13.64 -8.55
N PHE A 536 36.39 -13.61 -7.65
CA PHE A 536 36.51 -12.93 -6.36
C PHE A 536 37.26 -13.83 -5.37
N PRO A 537 37.98 -13.26 -4.39
CA PRO A 537 38.71 -14.03 -3.38
C PRO A 537 37.74 -14.84 -2.51
N ASP A 538 38.20 -16.05 -2.19
CA ASP A 538 37.56 -17.09 -1.40
C ASP A 538 37.55 -16.71 0.10
N ASP A 539 36.48 -16.03 0.53
CA ASP A 539 36.08 -15.90 1.95
C ASP A 539 34.57 -16.22 2.00
N SER A 540 34.24 -17.51 2.01
CA SER A 540 32.88 -18.01 1.75
C SER A 540 31.97 -17.94 2.97
N ALA A 541 31.53 -16.73 3.34
CA ALA A 541 30.14 -16.55 3.74
C ALA A 541 29.35 -16.22 2.46
N ALA A 542 28.45 -17.10 2.04
CA ALA A 542 27.63 -16.85 0.85
C ALA A 542 26.91 -15.50 1.02
N PHE A 543 27.21 -14.53 0.16
CA PHE A 543 26.60 -13.21 0.23
C PHE A 543 25.09 -13.32 0.01
N LEU A 544 24.31 -12.97 1.03
CA LEU A 544 22.85 -12.99 0.98
C LEU A 544 22.33 -11.56 0.73
N PRO A 545 21.69 -11.28 -0.42
CA PRO A 545 21.36 -9.91 -0.82
C PRO A 545 20.39 -9.20 0.14
N LEU A 546 19.45 -9.93 0.73
CA LEU A 546 18.39 -9.43 1.60
C LEU A 546 18.65 -9.71 3.09
N GLU A 547 19.89 -10.04 3.45
CA GLU A 547 20.29 -10.20 4.86
C GLU A 547 19.92 -8.98 5.70
N GLY A 548 19.32 -9.24 6.86
CA GLY A 548 18.87 -8.21 7.80
C GLY A 548 17.50 -7.59 7.47
N ILE A 549 16.84 -7.99 6.38
CA ILE A 549 15.49 -7.54 6.05
C ILE A 549 14.46 -8.49 6.65
N LYS A 550 13.49 -7.93 7.36
CA LYS A 550 12.30 -8.67 7.83
C LYS A 550 11.19 -8.53 6.80
N VAL A 551 10.66 -9.64 6.33
CA VAL A 551 9.49 -9.73 5.46
C VAL A 551 8.32 -10.22 6.32
N ILE A 552 7.41 -9.30 6.62
CA ILE A 552 6.25 -9.52 7.49
C ILE A 552 5.05 -9.84 6.59
N ILE A 553 4.57 -11.08 6.69
CA ILE A 553 3.45 -11.60 5.92
C ILE A 553 2.14 -11.11 6.53
N ILE A 554 1.35 -10.44 5.70
CA ILE A 554 0.05 -9.85 6.05
C ILE A 554 -1.04 -10.33 5.07
N HIS A 555 -2.27 -9.85 5.27
CA HIS A 555 -3.45 -10.12 4.43
C HIS A 555 -3.65 -11.61 4.11
N ILE A 556 -3.49 -12.51 5.09
CA ILE A 556 -3.66 -13.96 4.86
C ILE A 556 -5.14 -14.29 4.78
N LYS A 557 -5.57 -14.99 3.72
CA LYS A 557 -6.95 -15.44 3.56
C LYS A 557 -7.14 -16.81 4.19
N ASP A 558 -8.00 -16.86 5.21
CA ASP A 558 -8.31 -18.09 5.92
C ASP A 558 -9.21 -18.99 5.06
N THR A 559 -8.95 -20.30 5.09
CA THR A 559 -9.82 -21.29 4.45
C THR A 559 -11.07 -21.60 5.28
N MET A 560 -11.06 -21.25 6.58
CA MET A 560 -12.11 -21.60 7.56
C MET A 560 -12.33 -23.12 7.70
N LYS A 561 -11.33 -23.93 7.34
CA LYS A 561 -11.36 -25.40 7.44
C LYS A 561 -10.63 -25.88 8.70
N ASP A 562 -10.97 -27.08 9.15
CA ASP A 562 -10.24 -27.76 10.22
C ASP A 562 -8.78 -28.01 9.82
N GLY A 563 -7.86 -27.89 10.77
CA GLY A 563 -6.43 -28.14 10.57
C GLY A 563 -5.55 -27.00 11.09
N PRO A 564 -4.24 -27.01 10.73
CA PRO A 564 -3.36 -25.89 11.01
C PRO A 564 -3.83 -24.66 10.24
N HIS A 565 -3.59 -23.47 10.80
CA HIS A 565 -3.95 -22.23 10.13
C HIS A 565 -3.11 -22.04 8.87
N VAL A 566 -3.68 -21.46 7.81
CA VAL A 566 -3.06 -21.31 6.48
C VAL A 566 -1.68 -20.63 6.55
N SER A 567 -1.51 -19.72 7.52
CA SER A 567 -0.24 -19.03 7.75
C SER A 567 0.93 -19.97 8.06
N GLU A 568 0.68 -21.10 8.73
CA GLU A 568 1.72 -22.09 9.03
C GLU A 568 2.23 -22.75 7.75
N GLY A 569 1.29 -23.11 6.85
CA GLY A 569 1.61 -23.66 5.53
C GLY A 569 2.37 -22.66 4.66
N ILE A 570 1.92 -21.41 4.62
CA ILE A 570 2.60 -20.31 3.90
C ILE A 570 4.03 -20.14 4.42
N LEU A 571 4.23 -20.07 5.74
CA LEU A 571 5.55 -19.84 6.33
C LEU A 571 6.49 -21.03 6.05
N ALA A 572 6.00 -22.26 6.14
CA ALA A 572 6.76 -23.46 5.80
C ALA A 572 7.17 -23.45 4.32
N GLN A 573 6.25 -23.14 3.41
CA GLN A 573 6.52 -23.05 1.98
C GLN A 573 7.54 -21.96 1.65
N LEU A 574 7.42 -20.76 2.23
CA LEU A 574 8.44 -19.71 2.08
C LEU A 574 9.83 -20.19 2.54
N GLY A 575 9.89 -20.89 3.68
CA GLY A 575 11.11 -21.50 4.19
C GLY A 575 11.69 -22.57 3.24
N ASP A 576 10.86 -23.43 2.67
CA ASP A 576 11.27 -24.46 1.71
C ASP A 576 11.80 -23.85 0.42
N HIS A 577 11.12 -22.81 -0.08
CA HIS A 577 11.57 -22.06 -1.26
C HIS A 577 12.94 -21.41 -1.02
N GLU A 578 13.11 -20.70 0.09
CA GLU A 578 14.39 -20.09 0.46
C GLU A 578 15.49 -21.14 0.69
N GLY A 579 15.17 -22.26 1.33
CA GLY A 579 16.10 -23.38 1.53
C GLY A 579 16.56 -24.02 0.22
N ARG A 580 15.68 -24.07 -0.80
CA ARG A 580 16.03 -24.50 -2.16
C ARG A 580 16.97 -23.50 -2.84
N LEU A 581 16.63 -22.22 -2.78
CA LEU A 581 17.48 -21.15 -3.32
C LEU A 581 18.87 -21.13 -2.69
N ARG A 582 18.96 -21.33 -1.37
CA ARG A 582 20.25 -21.45 -0.67
C ARG A 582 21.11 -22.60 -1.19
N ARG A 583 20.52 -23.78 -1.41
CA ARG A 583 21.24 -24.93 -1.99
C ARG A 583 21.71 -24.67 -3.43
N GLU A 584 21.01 -23.83 -4.16
CA GLU A 584 21.35 -23.41 -5.53
C GLU A 584 22.33 -22.21 -5.57
N GLY A 585 22.76 -21.70 -4.41
CA GLY A 585 23.65 -20.53 -4.33
C GLY A 585 22.95 -19.19 -4.60
N GLN A 586 21.61 -19.17 -4.54
CA GLN A 586 20.75 -18.01 -4.80
C GLN A 586 19.94 -17.58 -3.57
N GLY A 587 20.38 -17.95 -2.36
CA GLY A 587 19.67 -17.63 -1.11
C GLY A 587 19.42 -16.13 -0.94
N LEU A 588 18.24 -15.76 -0.45
CA LEU A 588 17.83 -14.38 -0.25
C LEU A 588 18.38 -13.81 1.07
N GLY A 589 18.28 -14.59 2.16
CA GLY A 589 18.72 -14.22 3.51
C GLY A 589 17.79 -13.31 4.32
N CYS A 590 16.58 -13.03 3.83
CA CYS A 590 15.56 -12.33 4.61
C CYS A 590 14.94 -13.24 5.68
N GLU A 591 14.38 -12.63 6.73
CA GLU A 591 13.61 -13.30 7.77
C GLU A 591 12.11 -13.21 7.44
N PHE A 592 11.41 -14.34 7.37
CA PHE A 592 9.96 -14.37 7.19
C PHE A 592 9.26 -14.43 8.55
N LEU A 593 8.30 -13.52 8.76
CA LEU A 593 7.50 -13.44 9.98
C LEU A 593 6.03 -13.31 9.59
N VAL A 594 5.14 -14.01 10.28
CA VAL A 594 3.70 -13.79 10.11
C VAL A 594 3.26 -12.67 11.05
N ALA A 595 2.50 -11.70 10.53
CA ALA A 595 1.91 -10.66 11.37
C ALA A 595 0.90 -11.27 12.35
N GLY A 596 0.89 -10.78 13.59
CA GLY A 596 -0.05 -11.22 14.63
C GLY A 596 -0.82 -10.03 15.21
N SER A 597 -2.14 -10.18 15.38
CA SER A 597 -2.96 -9.15 16.03
C SER A 597 -2.47 -8.86 17.45
N GLY A 598 -2.29 -7.58 17.79
CA GLY A 598 -1.64 -7.15 19.04
C GLY A 598 -0.12 -7.30 19.05
N GLY A 599 0.50 -7.68 17.93
CA GLY A 599 1.95 -7.72 17.75
C GLY A 599 2.55 -6.32 17.60
N SER A 600 3.84 -6.20 17.95
CA SER A 600 4.61 -4.95 17.84
C SER A 600 5.95 -5.23 17.17
N TYR A 601 6.22 -4.55 16.06
CA TYR A 601 7.42 -4.69 15.24
C TYR A 601 8.24 -3.41 15.32
N TRP A 602 9.55 -3.54 15.47
CA TRP A 602 10.48 -2.43 15.71
C TRP A 602 11.59 -2.44 14.65
N PHE A 603 11.90 -1.28 14.08
CA PHE A 603 12.82 -1.12 12.94
C PHE A 603 13.82 0.01 13.11
#